data_AF-A0A6B0U8Q3-F1
#
_entry.id   AF-A0A6B0U8Q3-F1
#
_cell.length_a   1.000
_cell.length_b   1.000
_cell.length_c   1.000
_cell.angle_alpha   90.00
_cell.angle_beta   90.00
_cell.angle_gamma   90.00
#
_symmetry.space_group_name_H-M   'P 1'
#
loop_
_entity.id
_entity.type
_entity.pdbx_description
1 polymer ?
#
loop_
_entity_poly.entity_id
_entity_poly.type
_entity_poly.pdbx_seq_one_letter_code
_entity_poly.pdbx_strand_id
1 'polypeptide(L)'
;GVLRNDNEDLTDVIAKLGESIGEPIVRADVALCHRVPTRDSGKSNIIVQFVSRSKRDAVLVKARKMRLTNTTLGLGSEEPVFVNEHLCRALKRTLGKAIAKKTPM
;
A
#
# COMPACT_ATOMS: atom_id res chain seq x y z
N GLY A 1 0.76 -3.38 -8.21
CA GLY A 1 0.26 -2.00 -8.24
C GLY A 1 -1.25 -2.05 -8.12
N VAL A 2 -1.89 -0.95 -7.71
CA VAL A 2 -3.34 -0.91 -7.54
C VAL A 2 -3.98 -0.43 -8.83
N LEU A 3 -5.06 -1.08 -9.28
CA LEU A 3 -5.81 -0.66 -10.47
C LEU A 3 -6.25 0.79 -10.34
N ARG A 4 -6.10 1.56 -11.41
CA ARG A 4 -6.49 2.97 -11.44
C ARG A 4 -7.86 3.11 -12.12
N ASN A 5 -8.79 3.78 -11.45
CA ASN A 5 -10.02 4.25 -12.06
C ASN A 5 -10.00 5.79 -12.13
N ASP A 6 -10.54 6.39 -13.18
CA ASP A 6 -10.48 7.85 -13.37
C ASP A 6 -11.41 8.62 -12.42
N ASN A 7 -12.38 7.95 -11.80
CA ASN A 7 -13.36 8.53 -10.89
C ASN A 7 -13.27 7.95 -9.45
N GLU A 8 -12.07 7.54 -9.05
CA GLU A 8 -11.80 6.88 -7.77
C GLU A 8 -11.61 7.87 -6.62
N ASP A 9 -12.25 7.59 -5.48
CA ASP A 9 -11.88 8.19 -4.20
C ASP A 9 -10.85 7.29 -3.49
N LEU A 10 -9.62 7.80 -3.37
CA LEU A 10 -8.54 7.13 -2.65
C LEU A 10 -8.88 6.90 -1.17
N THR A 11 -9.71 7.76 -0.58
CA THR A 11 -10.16 7.63 0.80
C THR A 11 -10.98 6.35 0.97
N ASP A 12 -11.87 6.06 0.02
CA ASP A 12 -12.72 4.87 0.04
C ASP A 12 -11.90 3.60 -0.14
N VAL A 13 -10.90 3.61 -1.03
CA VAL A 13 -9.99 2.47 -1.22
C VAL A 13 -9.23 2.15 0.07
N ILE A 14 -8.76 3.18 0.77
CA ILE A 14 -8.05 3.01 2.04
C ILE A 14 -9.01 2.62 3.19
N ALA A 15 -10.24 3.13 3.20
CA ALA A 15 -11.26 2.71 4.17
C ALA A 15 -11.58 1.21 4.02
N LYS A 16 -11.85 0.75 2.78
CA LYS A 16 -12.06 -0.67 2.46
C LYS A 16 -10.87 -1.56 2.81
N LEU A 17 -9.65 -1.05 2.59
CA LEU A 17 -8.43 -1.73 3.03
C LEU A 17 -8.44 -1.91 4.56
N GLY A 18 -8.76 -0.85 5.31
CA GLY A 18 -8.83 -0.88 6.77
C GLY A 18 -9.87 -1.89 7.29
N GLU A 19 -11.06 -1.91 6.68
CA GLU A 19 -12.10 -2.89 6.98
C GLU A 19 -11.63 -4.32 6.71
N SER A 20 -11.00 -4.55 5.55
CA SER A 20 -10.52 -5.87 5.14
C SER A 20 -9.45 -6.47 6.07
N ILE A 21 -8.65 -5.62 6.71
CA ILE A 21 -7.59 -6.04 7.64
C ILE A 21 -8.02 -5.98 9.11
N GLY A 22 -9.26 -5.59 9.40
CA GLY A 22 -9.78 -5.42 10.77
C GLY A 22 -9.11 -4.27 11.54
N GLU A 23 -8.66 -3.22 10.85
CA GLU A 23 -8.14 -1.97 11.40
C GLU A 23 -8.77 -0.81 10.64
N PRO A 24 -9.97 -0.36 11.03
CA PRO A 24 -10.69 0.69 10.30
C PRO A 24 -9.83 1.95 10.16
N ILE A 25 -9.70 2.47 8.95
CA ILE A 25 -8.95 3.70 8.67
C ILE A 25 -9.97 4.79 8.35
N VAL A 26 -9.99 5.84 9.16
CA VAL A 26 -10.87 7.00 8.92
C VAL A 26 -10.09 8.15 8.31
N ARG A 27 -10.79 9.11 7.69
CA ARG A 27 -10.15 10.27 7.05
C ARG A 27 -9.25 11.08 8.01
N ALA A 28 -9.61 11.13 9.30
CA ALA A 28 -8.81 11.80 10.34
C ALA A 28 -7.45 11.11 10.62
N ASP A 29 -7.30 9.83 10.27
CA ASP A 29 -6.03 9.10 10.43
C ASP A 29 -5.04 9.44 9.30
N VAL A 30 -5.51 10.03 8.19
CA VAL A 30 -4.76 10.22 6.96
C VAL A 30 -4.43 11.69 6.77
N ALA A 31 -3.14 12.02 6.79
CA ALA A 31 -2.63 13.36 6.52
C ALA A 31 -2.56 13.66 5.02
N LEU A 32 -2.17 12.65 4.22
CA LEU A 32 -1.98 12.78 2.77
C LEU A 32 -2.23 11.43 2.10
N CYS A 33 -2.95 11.42 0.99
CA CYS A 33 -3.15 10.23 0.17
C CYS A 33 -3.10 10.60 -1.31
N HIS A 34 -2.20 9.99 -2.08
CA HIS A 34 -2.04 10.29 -3.50
C HIS A 34 -1.42 9.10 -4.26
N ARG A 35 -1.60 9.09 -5.58
CA ARG A 35 -0.95 8.13 -6.47
C ARG A 35 0.44 8.59 -6.87
N VAL A 36 1.37 7.65 -7.01
CA VAL A 36 2.70 7.89 -7.57
C VAL A 36 2.61 7.78 -9.09
N PRO A 37 3.04 8.80 -9.85
CA PRO A 37 3.09 8.72 -11.30
C PRO A 37 3.94 7.54 -11.77
N THR A 38 3.37 6.70 -12.63
CA THR A 38 4.05 5.56 -13.26
C THR A 38 3.96 5.68 -14.77
N ARG A 39 4.91 5.04 -15.48
CA ARG A 39 4.91 5.00 -16.96
C ARG A 39 3.72 4.21 -17.53
N ASP A 40 3.23 3.24 -16.75
CA ASP A 40 1.99 2.50 -17.01
C ASP A 40 0.81 3.26 -16.38
N SER A 41 -0.18 3.62 -17.20
CA SER A 41 -1.34 4.40 -16.79
C SER A 41 -2.42 3.56 -16.09
N GLY A 42 -2.45 2.24 -16.29
CA GLY A 42 -3.50 1.36 -15.77
C GLY A 42 -3.31 0.94 -14.31
N LYS A 43 -2.06 0.96 -13.82
CA LYS A 43 -1.72 0.57 -12.44
C LYS A 43 -0.68 1.51 -11.86
N SER A 44 -0.99 2.08 -10.70
CA SER A 44 -0.05 2.93 -9.95
C SER A 44 -0.08 2.59 -8.47
N ASN A 45 0.98 3.00 -7.77
CA ASN A 45 1.06 2.81 -6.32
C ASN A 45 0.33 3.97 -5.62
N ILE A 46 -0.31 3.67 -4.49
CA ILE A 46 -0.90 4.67 -3.60
C ILE A 46 0.07 4.88 -2.44
N ILE A 47 0.35 6.15 -2.13
CA ILE A 47 1.15 6.55 -0.97
C ILE A 47 0.21 7.22 0.02
N VAL A 48 0.20 6.69 1.24
CA VAL A 48 -0.59 7.20 2.36
C VAL A 48 0.35 7.65 3.46
N GLN A 49 0.19 8.89 3.90
CA GLN A 49 0.81 9.42 5.10
C GLN A 49 -0.22 9.42 6.23
N PHE A 50 0.06 8.67 7.28
CA PHE A 50 -0.77 8.67 8.49
C PHE A 50 -0.36 9.81 9.42
N VAL A 51 -1.35 10.35 10.15
CA VAL A 51 -1.11 11.32 11.24
C VAL A 51 -0.40 10.66 12.42
N SER A 52 -0.80 9.43 12.77
CA SER A 52 -0.25 8.66 13.88
C SER A 52 0.65 7.51 13.39
N ARG A 53 1.87 7.45 13.93
CA ARG A 53 2.79 6.32 13.69
C ARG A 53 2.21 5.00 14.21
N SER A 54 1.59 5.03 15.39
CA SER A 54 0.97 3.84 15.99
C SER A 54 -0.14 3.28 15.09
N LYS A 55 -0.93 4.16 14.46
CA LYS A 55 -1.98 3.74 13.51
C LYS A 55 -1.39 3.08 12.27
N ARG A 56 -0.38 3.72 11.65
CA ARG A 56 0.36 3.16 10.52
C ARG A 56 0.93 1.77 10.85
N ASP A 57 1.53 1.62 12.03
CA ASP A 57 2.20 0.38 12.43
C ASP A 57 1.16 -0.73 12.66
N ALA A 58 0.02 -0.42 13.29
CA ALA A 58 -1.09 -1.35 13.43
C ALA A 58 -1.64 -1.84 12.08
N VAL A 59 -1.86 -0.91 11.14
CA VAL A 59 -2.28 -1.21 9.76
C VAL A 59 -1.25 -2.11 9.08
N LEU A 60 0.04 -1.80 9.17
CA LEU A 60 1.11 -2.56 8.52
C LEU A 60 1.21 -3.99 9.07
N VAL A 61 1.12 -4.17 10.39
CA VAL A 61 1.17 -5.49 11.04
C VAL A 61 -0.02 -6.35 10.64
N LYS A 62 -1.23 -5.78 10.60
CA LYS A 62 -2.44 -6.51 10.20
C LYS A 62 -2.46 -6.82 8.71
N ALA A 63 -2.09 -5.86 7.86
CA ALA A 63 -2.03 -6.06 6.41
C ALA A 63 -1.03 -7.16 6.00
N ARG A 64 0.11 -7.29 6.69
CA ARG A 64 1.10 -8.37 6.44
C ARG A 64 0.56 -9.79 6.66
N LYS A 65 -0.50 -9.93 7.47
CA LYS A 65 -1.12 -11.24 7.77
C LYS A 65 -2.21 -11.61 6.74
N MET A 66 -2.60 -10.67 5.88
CA MET A 66 -3.69 -10.83 4.94
C MET A 66 -3.18 -10.91 3.49
N ARG A 67 -3.79 -11.77 2.69
CA ARG A 67 -3.58 -11.81 1.24
C ARG A 67 -4.61 -10.89 0.56
N LEU A 68 -4.23 -9.64 0.35
CA LEU A 68 -5.08 -8.63 -0.27
C LEU A 68 -5.06 -8.77 -1.79
N THR A 69 -6.21 -8.56 -2.42
CA THR A 69 -6.37 -8.48 -3.89
C THR A 69 -7.08 -7.19 -4.27
N ASN A 70 -7.02 -6.81 -5.54
CA ASN A 70 -7.80 -5.66 -6.04
C ASN A 70 -9.31 -5.88 -5.73
N THR A 71 -9.85 -7.10 -5.85
CA THR A 71 -11.24 -7.43 -5.45
C THR A 71 -11.56 -7.15 -3.99
N THR A 72 -10.64 -7.45 -3.05
CA THR A 72 -10.84 -7.10 -1.63
C THR A 72 -10.95 -5.59 -1.39
N LEU A 73 -10.38 -4.78 -2.28
CA LEU A 73 -10.49 -3.32 -2.26
C LEU A 73 -11.70 -2.80 -3.05
N GLY A 74 -12.54 -3.69 -3.57
CA GLY A 74 -13.65 -3.35 -4.46
C GLY A 74 -13.21 -2.93 -5.87
N LEU A 75 -12.04 -3.39 -6.32
CA LEU A 75 -11.49 -3.16 -7.65
C LEU A 75 -11.61 -4.45 -8.48
N GLY A 76 -11.90 -4.36 -9.77
CA GLY A 76 -12.36 -5.49 -10.59
C GLY A 76 -11.31 -6.55 -11.02
N SER A 77 -10.29 -6.83 -10.22
CA SER A 77 -9.25 -7.83 -10.55
C SER A 77 -8.80 -8.65 -9.34
N GLU A 78 -8.44 -9.91 -9.57
CA GLU A 78 -7.86 -10.79 -8.53
C GLU A 78 -6.36 -10.58 -8.31
N GLU A 79 -5.76 -9.58 -8.97
CA GLU A 79 -4.34 -9.30 -8.80
C GLU A 79 -4.00 -8.92 -7.34
N PRO A 80 -2.87 -9.43 -6.81
CA PRO A 80 -2.50 -9.20 -5.43
C PRO A 80 -2.09 -7.75 -5.18
N VAL A 81 -2.49 -7.23 -4.02
CA VAL A 81 -2.12 -5.91 -3.52
C VAL A 81 -1.20 -6.08 -2.31
N PHE A 82 -0.14 -5.27 -2.27
CA PHE A 82 0.86 -5.33 -1.21
C PHE A 82 0.90 -4.01 -0.45
N VAL A 83 0.85 -4.08 0.87
CA VAL A 83 1.02 -2.94 1.77
C VAL A 83 2.42 -3.01 2.38
N ASN A 84 3.23 -2.01 2.09
CA ASN A 84 4.61 -1.92 2.56
C ASN A 84 4.89 -0.55 3.15
N GLU A 85 5.84 -0.50 4.08
CA GLU A 85 6.39 0.78 4.50
C GLU A 85 7.28 1.36 3.39
N HIS A 86 7.20 2.67 3.18
CA HIS A 86 8.07 3.34 2.23
C HIS A 86 9.50 3.36 2.77
N LEU A 87 10.34 2.48 2.26
CA LEU A 87 11.78 2.49 2.57
C LEU A 87 12.41 3.76 2.00
N CYS A 88 13.07 4.53 2.87
CA CYS A 88 13.90 5.64 2.43
C CYS A 88 15.02 5.14 1.50
N ARG A 89 15.56 6.03 0.66
CA ARG A 89 16.56 5.67 -0.39
C ARG A 89 17.76 4.91 0.18
N ALA A 90 18.22 5.27 1.38
CA ALA A 90 19.30 4.57 2.06
C ALA A 90 18.94 3.11 2.37
N LEU A 91 17.76 2.87 2.95
CA LEU A 91 17.28 1.52 3.27
C LEU A 91 17.04 0.68 2.02
N LYS A 92 16.51 1.28 0.94
CA LYS A 92 16.38 0.57 -0.37
C LYS A 92 17.73 0.10 -0.90
N ARG A 93 18.76 0.95 -0.84
CA ARG A 93 20.12 0.57 -1.25
C ARG A 93 20.67 -0.58 -0.41
N THR A 94 20.50 -0.50 0.91
CA THR A 94 20.94 -1.56 1.83
C THR A 94 20.23 -2.88 1.54
N LEU A 95 18.91 -2.86 1.36
CA LEU A 95 18.12 -4.04 0.99
C LEU A 95 18.60 -4.64 -0.34
N GLY A 96 18.83 -3.82 -1.37
CA GLY A 96 19.34 -4.29 -2.66
C GLY A 96 20.70 -4.98 -2.55
N LYS A 97 21.62 -4.42 -1.76
CA LYS A 97 22.94 -5.05 -1.49
C LYS A 97 22.81 -6.39 -0.76
N ALA A 98 21.87 -6.50 0.19
CA ALA A 98 21.65 -7.74 0.94
C ALA A 98 21.05 -8.84 0.06
N ILE A 99 20.08 -8.50 -0.81
CA ILE A 99 19.46 -9.44 -1.75
C ILE A 99 20.50 -9.99 -2.73
N ALA A 100 21.35 -9.13 -3.30
CA ALA A 100 22.40 -9.53 -4.24
C ALA A 100 23.43 -10.50 -3.63
N LYS A 101 23.61 -10.49 -2.30
CA LYS A 101 24.46 -11.46 -1.59
C LYS A 101 23.74 -12.75 -1.23
N LYS A 102 22.41 -12.71 -1.04
CA LYS A 102 21.61 -13.87 -0.61
C LYS A 102 21.31 -14.82 -1.76
N THR A 103 21.12 -14.31 -2.97
CA THR A 103 20.95 -15.12 -4.17
C THR A 103 22.27 -15.12 -4.93
N PRO A 104 23.18 -16.07 -4.67
CA PRO A 104 24.32 -16.25 -5.57
C PRO A 104 23.77 -16.57 -6.95
N MET A 105 24.25 -15.84 -7.97
CA MET A 105 24.03 -16.23 -9.37
C MET A 105 24.65 -17.59 -9.64
#